data_AF-A0A932THE3-F1
#
_entry.id   AF-A0A932THE3-F1
#
_cell.length_a   1.000
_cell.length_b   1.000
_cell.length_c   1.000
_cell.angle_alpha   90.00
_cell.angle_beta   90.00
_cell.angle_gamma   90.00
#
_symmetry.space_group_name_H-M   'P 1'
#
loop_
_entity.id
_entity.type
_entity.pdbx_description
1 polymer ?
#
loop_
_entity_poly.entity_id
_entity_poly.type
_entity_poly.pdbx_seq_one_letter_code
_entity_poly.pdbx_strand_id
1 'polypeptide(L)'
;MSEEHAIREFLQGRPTSQELRQWRETLEQRVRALRAEMAQAEPEAREALARRLAQLKKGIAGLREEEEITRFVEDSVRVTLAMGAAADLSGEDLE
;
A
#
# COMPACT_ATOMS: atom_id res chain seq x y z
N MET A 1 0.26 -20.14 14.56
CA MET A 1 -0.06 -18.73 14.28
C MET A 1 -0.30 -18.60 12.79
N SER A 2 -1.34 -17.91 12.31
CA SER A 2 -1.52 -17.72 10.86
C SER A 2 -0.53 -16.69 10.32
N GLU A 3 -0.07 -16.87 9.07
CA GLU A 3 0.86 -15.95 8.39
C GLU A 3 0.38 -14.48 8.46
N GLU A 4 -0.91 -14.28 8.22
CA GLU A 4 -1.53 -12.95 8.20
C GLU A 4 -1.56 -12.29 9.59
N HIS A 5 -1.65 -13.09 10.66
CA HIS A 5 -1.52 -12.58 12.03
C HIS A 5 -0.09 -12.15 12.34
N ALA A 6 0.91 -12.94 11.92
CA ALA A 6 2.33 -12.60 12.11
C ALA A 6 2.71 -11.31 11.36
N ILE A 7 2.21 -11.13 10.14
CA ILE A 7 2.37 -9.88 9.39
C ILE A 7 1.74 -8.70 10.14
N ARG A 8 0.48 -8.83 10.58
CA ARG A 8 -0.21 -7.77 11.33
C ARG A 8 0.52 -7.40 12.62
N GLU A 9 1.03 -8.38 13.35
CA GLU A 9 1.82 -8.17 14.56
C GLU A 9 3.13 -7.44 14.25
N PHE A 10 3.86 -7.87 13.21
CA PHE A 10 5.09 -7.24 12.77
C PHE A 10 4.89 -5.77 12.37
N LEU A 11 3.78 -5.47 11.68
CA LEU A 11 3.43 -4.11 11.26
C LEU A 11 3.01 -3.21 12.44
N GLN A 12 2.74 -3.76 13.63
CA GLN A 12 2.45 -3.01 14.85
C GLN A 12 1.36 -1.92 14.67
N GLY A 13 0.28 -2.24 13.97
CA GLY A 13 -0.82 -1.31 13.70
C GLY A 13 -0.58 -0.34 12.55
N ARG A 14 0.55 -0.44 11.84
CA ARG A 14 0.73 0.20 10.52
C ARG A 14 -0.13 -0.50 9.47
N PRO A 15 -0.56 0.23 8.42
CA PRO A 15 -1.34 -0.36 7.35
C PRO A 15 -0.51 -1.40 6.58
N THR A 16 -1.20 -2.42 6.11
CA THR A 16 -0.67 -3.41 5.16
C THR A 16 -0.44 -2.77 3.78
N SER A 17 0.38 -3.43 2.97
CA SER A 17 0.61 -3.05 1.57
C SER A 17 -0.71 -3.02 0.77
N GLN A 18 -1.65 -3.91 1.10
CA GLN A 18 -2.99 -3.94 0.52
C GLN A 18 -3.84 -2.73 0.93
N GLU A 19 -3.84 -2.35 2.20
CA GLU A 19 -4.56 -1.16 2.70
C GLU A 19 -3.99 0.12 2.06
N LEU A 20 -2.67 0.23 1.96
CA LEU A 20 -1.99 1.35 1.27
C LEU A 20 -2.38 1.43 -0.20
N ARG A 21 -2.45 0.29 -0.91
CA ARG A 21 -2.94 0.23 -2.29
C ARG A 21 -4.37 0.74 -2.41
N GLN A 22 -5.28 0.31 -1.53
CA GLN A 22 -6.68 0.73 -1.56
C GLN A 22 -6.82 2.24 -1.37
N TRP A 23 -6.04 2.82 -0.46
CA TRP A 23 -6.01 4.26 -0.26
C TRP A 23 -5.46 4.98 -1.49
N ARG A 24 -4.36 4.47 -2.09
CA ARG A 24 -3.79 5.01 -3.33
C ARG A 24 -4.80 5.02 -4.46
N GLU A 25 -5.48 3.90 -4.70
CA GLU A 25 -6.51 3.76 -5.75
C GLU A 25 -7.67 4.73 -5.54
N THR A 26 -8.08 4.95 -4.29
CA THR A 26 -9.12 5.93 -3.93
C THR A 26 -8.70 7.36 -4.30
N LEU A 27 -7.46 7.74 -4.00
CA LEU A 27 -6.93 9.04 -4.41
C LEU A 27 -6.80 9.17 -5.93
N GLU A 28 -6.41 8.10 -6.62
CA GLU A 28 -6.35 8.07 -8.09
C GLU A 28 -7.73 8.25 -8.73
N GLN A 29 -8.77 7.64 -8.16
CA GLN A 29 -10.16 7.88 -8.58
C GLN A 29 -10.53 9.35 -8.40
N ARG A 30 -10.17 9.95 -7.25
CA ARG A 30 -10.45 11.38 -7.01
C ARG A 30 -9.69 12.29 -7.98
N VAL A 31 -8.45 11.95 -8.33
CA VAL A 31 -7.68 12.66 -9.37
C VAL A 31 -8.36 12.58 -10.73
N ARG A 32 -8.89 11.42 -11.12
CA ARG A 32 -9.65 11.26 -12.37
C ARG A 32 -10.90 12.16 -12.38
N ALA A 33 -11.67 12.16 -11.28
CA ALA A 33 -12.83 13.03 -11.13
C ALA A 33 -12.46 14.52 -11.23
N LEU A 34 -11.43 14.96 -10.51
CA LEU A 34 -10.99 16.36 -10.54
C LEU A 34 -10.48 16.80 -11.91
N ARG A 35 -9.87 15.91 -12.71
CA ARG A 35 -9.49 16.22 -14.09
C ARG A 35 -10.72 16.45 -14.97
N ALA A 36 -11.76 15.65 -14.80
CA ALA A 36 -13.03 15.84 -15.52
C ALA A 36 -13.72 17.14 -15.09
N GLU A 37 -13.75 17.44 -13.79
CA GLU A 37 -14.26 18.71 -13.25
C GLU A 37 -13.47 19.90 -13.84
N MET A 38 -12.14 19.83 -13.87
CA MET A 38 -11.29 20.91 -14.40
C MET A 38 -11.46 21.14 -15.91
N ALA A 39 -11.80 20.11 -16.68
CA ALA A 39 -12.07 20.24 -18.10
C ALA A 39 -13.33 21.07 -18.39
N GLN A 40 -14.29 21.07 -17.46
CA GLN A 40 -15.55 21.82 -17.55
C GLN A 40 -15.51 23.14 -16.76
N ALA A 41 -14.43 23.42 -16.05
CA ALA A 41 -14.32 24.57 -15.17
C ALA A 41 -13.93 25.85 -15.94
N GLU A 42 -14.50 26.97 -15.49
CA GLU A 42 -14.09 28.32 -15.88
C GLU A 42 -12.60 28.58 -15.54
N PRO A 43 -11.90 29.43 -16.29
CA PRO A 43 -10.46 29.68 -16.12
C PRO A 43 -10.04 29.99 -14.68
N GLU A 44 -10.84 30.78 -13.96
CA GLU A 44 -10.58 31.20 -12.58
C GLU A 44 -10.61 30.02 -11.58
N ALA A 45 -11.47 29.02 -11.82
CA ALA A 45 -11.58 27.84 -10.99
C ALA A 45 -10.47 26.80 -11.28
N ARG A 46 -9.84 26.86 -12.46
CA ARG A 46 -8.80 25.89 -12.87
C ARG A 46 -7.57 25.96 -12.00
N GLU A 47 -7.16 27.13 -11.53
CA GLU A 47 -5.96 27.28 -10.71
C GLU A 47 -6.12 26.59 -9.34
N ALA A 48 -7.28 26.76 -8.70
CA ALA A 48 -7.59 26.08 -7.43
C ALA A 48 -7.63 24.56 -7.60
N LEU A 49 -8.26 24.08 -8.68
CA LEU A 49 -8.31 22.65 -9.01
C LEU A 49 -6.92 22.09 -9.32
N ALA A 50 -6.07 22.83 -10.04
CA ALA A 50 -4.70 22.43 -10.35
C ALA A 50 -3.84 22.26 -9.09
N ARG A 51 -3.97 23.18 -8.11
CA ARG A 51 -3.30 23.06 -6.81
C ARG A 51 -3.73 21.80 -6.05
N ARG A 52 -5.03 21.53 -6.01
CA ARG A 52 -5.57 20.32 -5.37
C ARG A 52 -5.10 19.04 -6.07
N LEU A 53 -5.03 19.06 -7.39
CA LEU A 53 -4.52 17.95 -8.20
C LEU A 53 -3.05 17.67 -7.91
N ALA A 54 -2.22 18.72 -7.78
CA ALA A 54 -0.81 18.59 -7.46
C ALA A 54 -0.60 17.97 -6.06
N GLN A 55 -1.38 18.40 -5.08
CA GLN A 55 -1.33 17.84 -3.72
C GLN A 55 -1.71 16.36 -3.70
N LEU A 56 -2.79 15.98 -4.39
CA LEU A 56 -3.21 14.58 -4.49
C LEU A 56 -2.17 13.71 -5.19
N LYS A 57 -1.56 14.20 -6.27
CA LYS A 57 -0.47 13.49 -6.96
C LYS A 57 0.72 13.25 -6.03
N LYS A 58 1.09 14.22 -5.20
CA LYS A 58 2.15 14.07 -4.20
C LYS A 58 1.78 12.97 -3.17
N GLY A 59 0.54 12.98 -2.69
CA GLY A 59 0.04 11.95 -1.77
C GLY A 59 0.06 10.54 -2.39
N ILE A 60 -0.36 10.41 -3.64
CA ILE A 60 -0.32 9.13 -4.38
C ILE A 60 1.11 8.62 -4.51
N ALA A 61 2.08 9.50 -4.83
CA ALA A 61 3.47 9.11 -4.93
C ALA A 61 4.00 8.57 -3.59
N GLY A 62 3.72 9.25 -2.47
CA GLY A 62 4.10 8.79 -1.15
C GLY A 62 3.45 7.45 -0.75
N LEU A 63 2.16 7.27 -1.03
CA LEU A 63 1.47 6.00 -0.78
C LEU A 63 2.05 4.86 -1.61
N ARG A 64 2.49 5.13 -2.84
CA ARG A 64 3.12 4.11 -3.69
C ARG A 64 4.47 3.67 -3.13
N GLU A 65 5.28 4.62 -2.69
CA GLU A 65 6.57 4.32 -2.05
C GLU A 65 6.36 3.49 -0.78
N GLU A 66 5.42 3.90 0.08
CA GLU A 66 5.09 3.14 1.30
C GLU A 66 4.51 1.76 0.98
N GLU A 67 3.67 1.63 -0.06
CA GLU A 67 3.13 0.34 -0.53
C GLU A 67 4.27 -0.61 -0.92
N GLU A 68 5.26 -0.12 -1.66
CA GLU A 68 6.40 -0.92 -2.13
C GLU A 68 7.31 -1.35 -0.98
N ILE A 69 7.61 -0.44 -0.04
CA ILE A 69 8.40 -0.73 1.16
C ILE A 69 7.66 -1.75 2.04
N THR A 70 6.39 -1.52 2.32
CA THR A 70 5.58 -2.39 3.17
C THR A 70 5.45 -3.77 2.54
N ARG A 71 5.22 -3.87 1.22
CA ARG A 71 5.17 -5.15 0.52
C ARG A 71 6.47 -5.94 0.67
N PHE A 72 7.62 -5.28 0.52
CA PHE A 72 8.93 -5.92 0.72
C PHE A 72 9.09 -6.48 2.13
N VAL A 73 8.65 -5.72 3.15
CA VAL A 73 8.68 -6.16 4.55
C VAL A 73 7.76 -7.35 4.77
N GLU A 74 6.52 -7.30 4.28
CA GLU A 74 5.58 -8.40 4.37
C GLU A 74 6.12 -9.67 3.71
N ASP A 75 6.67 -9.56 2.50
CA ASP A 75 7.27 -10.69 1.77
C ASP A 75 8.45 -11.31 2.54
N SER A 76 9.26 -10.48 3.20
CA SER A 76 10.38 -10.95 4.04
C SER A 76 9.89 -11.76 5.25
N VAL A 77 8.79 -11.33 5.88
CA VAL A 77 8.16 -12.07 6.97
C VAL A 77 7.63 -13.42 6.47
N ARG A 78 6.93 -13.44 5.32
CA ARG A 78 6.41 -14.67 4.72
C ARG A 78 7.52 -15.70 4.44
N VAL A 79 8.62 -15.26 3.83
CA VAL A 79 9.78 -16.12 3.54
C VAL A 79 10.37 -16.69 4.84
N THR A 80 10.52 -15.86 5.87
CA THR A 80 11.09 -16.28 7.16
C THR A 80 10.21 -17.36 7.82
N LEU A 81 8.89 -17.19 7.79
CA LEU A 81 7.95 -18.17 8.33
C LEU A 81 7.97 -19.48 7.52
N ALA A 82 8.03 -19.39 6.19
CA ALA A 82 8.11 -20.56 5.32
C ALA A 82 9.40 -21.37 5.54
N MET A 83 10.54 -20.70 5.76
CA MET A 83 11.81 -21.35 6.08
C MET A 83 11.78 -22.02 7.45
N GLY A 84 11.18 -21.38 8.47
CA GLY A 84 10.99 -21.98 9.79
C GLY A 84 10.13 -23.24 9.73
N ALA A 85 8.98 -23.18 9.03
CA ALA A 85 8.10 -24.33 8.85
C ALA A 85 8.77 -25.49 8.10
N ALA A 86 9.60 -25.19 7.09
CA ALA A 86 10.35 -26.21 6.36
C ALA A 86 11.42 -26.90 7.23
N ALA A 87 12.06 -26.15 8.14
CA ALA A 87 13.05 -26.71 9.06
C ALA A 87 12.41 -27.67 10.08
N ASP A 88 11.25 -27.30 10.64
CA ASP A 88 10.50 -28.14 11.58
C ASP A 88 10.09 -29.48 10.95
N LEU A 89 9.58 -29.45 9.70
CA LEU A 89 9.20 -30.67 8.96
C LEU A 89 10.39 -31.58 8.65
N SER A 90 11.59 -31.03 8.46
CA SER A 90 12.80 -31.82 8.19
C SER A 90 13.45 -32.42 9.43
N GLY A 91 13.07 -31.96 10.63
CA GLY A 91 13.57 -32.44 11.91
C GLY A 91 12.80 -33.66 12.47
N GLU A 92 11.54 -33.85 12.08
CA GLU A 92 10.69 -34.97 12.54
C GLU A 92 10.98 -36.31 11.82
N ASP A 93 11.73 -36.32 10.71
CA ASP A 93 12.07 -37.53 9.96
C ASP A 93 13.37 -38.25 10.45
N LEU A 94 13.95 -37.83 11.59
CA LEU A 94 15.23 -38.34 12.11
C LEU A 94 15.17 -38.95 13.54
N GLU A 95 13.98 -39.22 14.09
CA GLU A 95 13.81 -39.97 15.36
C GLU A 95 13.30 -41.40 15.19
#